data_AF-A0A183KUY6-F1
#
_entry.id   AF-A0A183KUY6-F1
#
_cell.length_a   1.000
_cell.length_b   1.000
_cell.length_c   1.000
_cell.angle_alpha   90.00
_cell.angle_beta   90.00
_cell.angle_gamma   90.00
#
_symmetry.space_group_name_H-M   'P 1'
#
loop_
_entity.id
_entity.type
_entity.pdbx_description
1 polymer ?
#
loop_
_entity_poly.entity_id
_entity_poly.type
_entity_poly.pdbx_seq_one_letter_code
_entity_poly.pdbx_strand_id
1 'polypeptide(L)'
;MRKASNCITRQAHTWNHQGQRKRGRPKNTLRRDRHEKNKQELDGTRKEGSEQNLSQAENEMGRFLKQYSLEDKTQAGKIMSAVGKALSSSAQQRLTLLSPLDRVHQEVKTFRQQAISDTTNTVKIMEQGRTEYRGALLWMKNVSEELDPDTYKQLEKFRCVQAQVRKAKASFDRLKVDSMQKIDLLAASRCNMLSHVLVGYQNTLLTFLEKTSQ
;
A
#
# COMPACT_ATOMS: atom_id res chain seq x y z
N MET A 1 22.83 -12.44 38.77
CA MET A 1 22.31 -12.74 37.42
C MET A 1 22.44 -11.50 36.53
N ARG A 2 23.29 -11.51 35.49
CA ARG A 2 23.38 -10.41 34.51
C ARG A 2 22.76 -10.90 33.20
N LYS A 3 21.72 -10.23 32.71
CA LYS A 3 21.10 -10.50 31.40
C LYS A 3 22.00 -9.98 30.28
N ALA A 4 22.19 -10.80 29.25
CA ALA A 4 22.95 -10.49 28.04
C ALA A 4 22.24 -9.43 27.18
N SER A 5 23.02 -8.54 26.58
CA SER A 5 22.54 -7.52 25.63
C SER A 5 22.51 -8.11 24.23
N ASN A 6 21.34 -8.11 23.59
CA ASN A 6 21.16 -8.49 22.20
C ASN A 6 21.93 -7.53 21.27
N CYS A 7 22.99 -8.03 20.64
CA CYS A 7 23.79 -7.31 19.66
C CYS A 7 23.07 -7.25 18.30
N ILE A 8 22.67 -6.05 17.89
CA ILE A 8 22.24 -5.77 16.52
C ILE A 8 23.50 -5.52 15.68
N THR A 9 23.78 -6.40 14.73
CA THR A 9 24.91 -6.29 13.80
C THR A 9 24.74 -5.04 12.91
N ARG A 10 25.34 -3.91 13.29
CA ARG A 10 25.50 -2.73 12.43
C ARG A 10 26.54 -3.05 11.35
N GLN A 11 26.14 -3.01 10.07
CA GLN A 11 27.10 -2.98 8.97
C GLN A 11 27.85 -1.64 8.98
N ALA A 12 29.18 -1.70 8.97
CA ALA A 12 30.05 -0.53 8.90
C ALA A 12 30.02 0.09 7.50
N HIS A 13 29.93 1.43 7.43
CA HIS A 13 29.98 2.19 6.18
C HIS A 13 31.43 2.39 5.75
N THR A 14 31.81 1.81 4.61
CA THR A 14 33.13 2.04 4.00
C THR A 14 33.06 3.24 3.05
N TRP A 15 33.88 4.25 3.33
CA TRP A 15 34.09 5.44 2.49
C TRP A 15 35.31 5.23 1.58
N ASN A 16 35.35 5.88 0.41
CA ASN A 16 36.57 5.99 -0.39
C ASN A 16 37.26 7.35 -0.13
N HIS A 17 38.52 7.48 -0.55
CA HIS A 17 39.36 8.67 -0.32
C HIS A 17 38.85 9.97 -1.00
N GLN A 18 37.81 9.90 -1.82
CA GLN A 18 37.16 11.05 -2.48
C GLN A 18 35.81 11.42 -1.85
N GLY A 19 35.42 10.82 -0.71
CA GLY A 19 34.18 11.19 -0.01
C GLY A 19 32.91 10.82 -0.78
N GLN A 20 32.97 9.84 -1.69
CA GLN A 20 31.81 9.36 -2.44
C GLN A 20 31.29 8.03 -1.89
N ARG A 21 29.98 7.97 -1.66
CA ARG A 21 29.29 6.77 -1.18
C ARG A 21 29.09 5.79 -2.34
N LYS A 22 29.69 4.59 -2.29
CA LYS A 22 29.37 3.50 -3.22
C LYS A 22 27.88 3.13 -3.05
N ARG A 23 27.04 3.51 -4.01
CA ARG A 23 25.61 3.16 -4.04
C ARG A 23 25.44 1.68 -4.41
N GLY A 24 25.70 0.79 -3.45
CA GLY A 24 25.15 -0.56 -3.51
C GLY A 24 23.69 -0.52 -3.08
N ARG A 25 22.74 -0.63 -4.02
CA ARG A 25 21.32 -0.86 -3.69
C ARG A 25 21.23 -2.22 -2.97
N PRO A 26 20.74 -2.32 -1.73
CA PRO A 26 20.58 -3.61 -1.08
C PRO A 26 19.60 -4.47 -1.90
N LYS A 27 20.09 -5.62 -2.40
CA LYS A 27 19.31 -6.60 -3.19
C LYS A 27 18.10 -7.17 -2.42
N ASN A 28 18.00 -6.89 -1.12
CA ASN A 28 16.99 -7.41 -0.21
C ASN A 28 15.70 -6.56 -0.15
N THR A 29 15.70 -5.28 -0.52
CA THR A 29 14.47 -4.46 -0.49
C THR A 29 13.49 -4.92 -1.56
N LEU A 30 13.98 -5.15 -2.78
CA LEU A 30 13.18 -5.73 -3.88
C LEU A 30 12.69 -7.15 -3.59
N ARG A 31 13.43 -7.95 -2.83
CA ARG A 31 13.00 -9.29 -2.40
C ARG A 31 11.87 -9.22 -1.38
N ARG A 32 11.91 -8.26 -0.44
CA ARG A 32 10.85 -8.08 0.55
C ARG A 32 9.55 -7.62 -0.10
N ASP A 33 9.62 -6.63 -0.99
CA ASP A 33 8.46 -6.14 -1.74
C ASP A 33 7.86 -7.23 -2.64
N ARG A 34 8.70 -8.09 -3.25
CA ARG A 34 8.24 -9.24 -4.05
C ARG A 34 7.58 -10.30 -3.18
N HIS A 35 8.13 -10.61 -2.00
CA HIS A 35 7.52 -11.56 -1.07
C HIS A 35 6.19 -11.05 -0.50
N GLU A 36 6.10 -9.75 -0.23
CA GLU A 36 4.88 -9.13 0.32
C GLU A 36 3.78 -9.04 -0.74
N LYS A 37 4.13 -8.74 -2.01
CA LYS A 37 3.22 -8.88 -3.15
C LYS A 37 2.74 -10.33 -3.33
N ASN A 38 3.65 -11.31 -3.35
CA ASN A 38 3.28 -12.73 -3.49
C ASN A 38 2.39 -13.22 -2.35
N LYS A 39 2.66 -12.80 -1.11
CA LYS A 39 1.88 -13.22 0.07
C LYS A 39 0.48 -12.60 0.07
N GLN A 40 0.32 -11.38 -0.45
CA GLN A 40 -0.98 -10.73 -0.63
C GLN A 40 -1.78 -11.33 -1.81
N GLU A 41 -1.11 -11.72 -2.89
CA GLU A 41 -1.74 -12.39 -4.03
C GLU A 41 -2.24 -13.81 -3.70
N LEU A 42 -1.48 -14.55 -2.89
CA LEU A 42 -1.88 -15.88 -2.41
C LEU A 42 -3.02 -15.85 -1.38
N ASP A 43 -3.16 -14.78 -0.59
CA ASP A 43 -4.28 -14.62 0.37
C ASP A 43 -5.57 -14.16 -0.35
N GLY A 44 -5.46 -13.32 -1.38
CA GLY A 44 -6.61 -12.88 -2.20
C GLY A 44 -7.25 -14.03 -2.99
N THR A 45 -6.44 -14.81 -3.71
CA THR A 45 -6.91 -15.95 -4.51
C THR A 45 -7.52 -17.08 -3.67
N ARG A 46 -7.05 -17.28 -2.43
CA ARG A 46 -7.61 -18.30 -1.52
C ARG A 46 -8.95 -17.89 -0.91
N LYS A 47 -9.16 -16.59 -0.65
CA LYS A 47 -10.42 -16.06 -0.10
C LYS A 47 -11.51 -15.92 -1.14
N GLU A 48 -11.18 -15.43 -2.35
CA GLU A 48 -12.12 -15.37 -3.48
C GLU A 48 -12.68 -16.75 -3.85
N GLY A 49 -11.84 -17.78 -3.85
CA GLY A 49 -12.30 -19.15 -4.08
C GLY A 49 -13.30 -19.64 -3.02
N SER A 50 -13.17 -19.21 -1.75
CA SER A 50 -14.03 -19.70 -0.68
C SER A 50 -15.46 -19.15 -0.71
N GLU A 51 -15.64 -17.88 -1.08
CA GLU A 51 -16.97 -17.25 -1.16
C GLU A 51 -17.72 -17.65 -2.43
N GLN A 52 -17.00 -17.84 -3.54
CA GLN A 52 -17.54 -18.43 -4.77
C GLN A 52 -18.04 -19.86 -4.51
N ASN A 53 -17.25 -20.67 -3.80
CA ASN A 53 -17.62 -22.05 -3.47
C ASN A 53 -18.90 -22.13 -2.64
N LEU A 54 -19.09 -21.25 -1.66
CA LEU A 54 -20.30 -21.25 -0.82
C LEU A 54 -21.55 -20.88 -1.63
N SER A 55 -21.47 -19.82 -2.44
CA SER A 55 -22.59 -19.39 -3.28
C SER A 55 -22.92 -20.44 -4.34
N GLN A 56 -21.91 -21.10 -4.90
CA GLN A 56 -22.10 -22.18 -5.87
C GLN A 56 -22.75 -23.42 -5.24
N ALA A 57 -22.29 -23.84 -4.06
CA ALA A 57 -22.89 -24.97 -3.33
C ALA A 57 -24.37 -24.71 -2.96
N GLU A 58 -24.70 -23.48 -2.54
CA GLU A 58 -26.09 -23.11 -2.26
C GLU A 58 -26.96 -23.12 -3.52
N ASN A 59 -26.41 -22.68 -4.66
CA ASN A 59 -27.11 -22.73 -5.94
C ASN A 59 -27.40 -24.17 -6.38
N GLU A 60 -26.43 -25.07 -6.20
CA GLU A 60 -26.56 -26.49 -6.49
C GLU A 60 -27.63 -27.14 -5.59
N MET A 61 -27.63 -26.83 -4.29
CA MET A 61 -28.68 -27.27 -3.36
C MET A 61 -30.07 -26.77 -3.79
N GLY A 62 -30.18 -25.50 -4.21
CA GLY A 62 -31.44 -24.95 -4.69
C GLY A 62 -31.97 -25.66 -5.93
N ARG A 63 -31.08 -25.99 -6.88
CA ARG A 63 -31.41 -26.77 -8.08
C ARG A 63 -31.83 -28.19 -7.73
N PHE A 64 -31.13 -28.83 -6.80
CA PHE A 64 -31.43 -30.16 -6.29
C PHE A 64 -32.85 -30.24 -5.71
N LEU A 65 -33.20 -29.33 -4.79
CA LEU A 65 -34.54 -29.28 -4.19
C LEU A 65 -35.64 -29.04 -5.23
N LYS A 66 -35.37 -28.17 -6.22
CA LYS A 66 -36.30 -27.92 -7.31
C LYS A 66 -36.51 -29.16 -8.18
N GLN A 67 -35.48 -29.97 -8.43
CA GLN A 67 -35.60 -31.19 -9.22
C GLN A 67 -36.49 -32.22 -8.51
N TYR A 68 -36.24 -32.50 -7.23
CA TYR A 68 -37.05 -33.44 -6.44
C TYR A 68 -38.49 -32.95 -6.23
N SER A 69 -38.71 -31.63 -6.18
CA SER A 69 -40.08 -31.07 -6.10
C SER A 69 -40.97 -31.44 -7.28
N LEU A 70 -40.41 -31.83 -8.43
CA LEU A 70 -41.18 -32.24 -9.59
C LEU A 70 -41.77 -33.65 -9.43
N GLU A 71 -41.09 -34.50 -8.67
CA GLU A 71 -41.46 -35.90 -8.39
C GLU A 71 -42.45 -35.97 -7.22
N ASP A 72 -42.26 -35.14 -6.18
CA ASP A 72 -43.12 -35.12 -5.00
C ASP A 72 -44.35 -34.20 -5.20
N LYS A 73 -45.54 -34.80 -5.31
CA LYS A 73 -46.81 -34.06 -5.46
C LYS A 73 -47.44 -33.62 -4.13
N THR A 74 -46.83 -33.97 -3.00
CA THR A 74 -47.35 -33.62 -1.67
C THR A 74 -47.05 -32.16 -1.33
N GLN A 75 -47.45 -31.74 -0.13
CA GLN A 75 -47.09 -30.44 0.41
C GLN A 75 -45.56 -30.27 0.56
N ALA A 76 -44.81 -31.35 0.81
CA ALA A 76 -43.36 -31.30 0.91
C ALA A 76 -42.73 -30.88 -0.42
N GLY A 77 -43.18 -31.44 -1.55
CA GLY A 77 -42.74 -31.00 -2.88
C GLY A 77 -42.96 -29.52 -3.15
N LYS A 78 -44.11 -28.96 -2.76
CA LYS A 78 -44.37 -27.50 -2.88
C LYS A 78 -43.37 -26.67 -2.05
N ILE A 79 -43.08 -27.08 -0.82
CA ILE A 79 -42.09 -26.43 0.05
C ILE A 79 -40.69 -26.54 -0.57
N MET A 80 -40.28 -27.72 -1.04
CA MET A 80 -38.99 -27.93 -1.70
C MET A 80 -38.83 -27.04 -2.94
N SER A 81 -39.89 -26.86 -3.74
CA SER A 81 -39.87 -25.97 -4.90
C SER A 81 -39.66 -24.51 -4.49
N ALA A 82 -40.37 -24.05 -3.45
CA ALA A 82 -40.25 -22.70 -2.93
C ALA A 82 -38.84 -22.44 -2.35
N VAL A 83 -38.35 -23.34 -1.49
CA VAL A 83 -37.01 -23.28 -0.90
C VAL A 83 -35.94 -23.35 -1.98
N GLY A 84 -36.07 -24.27 -2.94
CA GLY A 84 -35.12 -24.42 -4.03
C GLY A 84 -34.97 -23.15 -4.88
N LYS A 85 -36.10 -22.50 -5.21
CA LYS A 85 -36.09 -21.20 -5.90
C LYS A 85 -35.44 -20.10 -5.04
N ALA A 86 -35.77 -20.02 -3.76
CA ALA A 86 -35.21 -19.03 -2.85
C ALA A 86 -33.68 -19.17 -2.75
N LEU A 87 -33.16 -20.39 -2.49
CA LEU A 87 -31.73 -20.67 -2.40
C LEU A 87 -30.98 -20.36 -3.70
N SER A 88 -31.46 -20.85 -4.85
CA SER A 88 -30.81 -20.57 -6.14
C SER A 88 -30.83 -19.07 -6.47
N SER A 89 -31.91 -18.36 -6.14
CA SER A 89 -32.00 -16.91 -6.38
C SER A 89 -31.04 -16.13 -5.48
N SER A 90 -31.01 -16.41 -4.18
CA SER A 90 -30.09 -15.85 -3.19
C SER A 90 -28.64 -16.03 -3.60
N ALA A 91 -28.27 -17.26 -3.98
CA ALA A 91 -26.93 -17.60 -4.44
C ALA A 91 -26.52 -16.80 -5.68
N GLN A 92 -27.39 -16.70 -6.68
CA GLN A 92 -27.10 -15.96 -7.90
C GLN A 92 -26.97 -14.45 -7.67
N GLN A 93 -27.78 -13.88 -6.77
CA GLN A 93 -27.64 -12.47 -6.39
C GLN A 93 -26.30 -12.22 -5.67
N ARG A 94 -25.85 -13.12 -4.78
CA ARG A 94 -24.51 -13.02 -4.16
C ARG A 94 -23.38 -13.09 -5.17
N LEU A 95 -23.45 -14.00 -6.14
CA LEU A 95 -22.44 -14.09 -7.20
C LEU A 95 -22.33 -12.78 -8.00
N THR A 96 -23.45 -12.07 -8.19
CA THR A 96 -23.47 -10.77 -8.86
C THR A 96 -22.75 -9.69 -8.06
N LEU A 97 -22.76 -9.77 -6.72
CA LEU A 97 -22.05 -8.84 -5.83
C LEU A 97 -20.52 -9.00 -5.89
N LEU A 98 -20.01 -10.16 -6.32
CA LEU A 98 -18.57 -10.42 -6.36
C LEU A 98 -17.83 -9.52 -7.37
N SER A 99 -18.44 -9.23 -8.52
CA SER A 99 -17.80 -8.39 -9.55
C SER A 99 -17.49 -6.95 -9.06
N PRO A 100 -18.43 -6.19 -8.50
CA PRO A 100 -18.11 -4.87 -7.96
C PRO A 100 -17.21 -4.94 -6.71
N LEU A 101 -17.29 -6.01 -5.92
CA LEU A 101 -16.39 -6.20 -4.77
C LEU A 101 -14.94 -6.41 -5.21
N ASP A 102 -14.71 -7.26 -6.21
CA ASP A 102 -13.39 -7.47 -6.82
C ASP A 102 -12.87 -6.16 -7.42
N ARG A 103 -13.73 -5.38 -8.09
CA ARG A 103 -13.34 -4.07 -8.60
C ARG A 103 -12.85 -3.14 -7.49
N VAL A 104 -13.57 -3.04 -6.36
CA VAL A 104 -13.13 -2.27 -5.19
C VAL A 104 -11.78 -2.77 -4.69
N HIS A 105 -11.63 -4.09 -4.55
CA HIS A 105 -10.40 -4.70 -4.09
C HIS A 105 -9.20 -4.33 -4.99
N GLN A 106 -9.36 -4.48 -6.30
CA GLN A 106 -8.31 -4.24 -7.28
C GLN A 106 -7.91 -2.76 -7.37
N GLU A 107 -8.87 -1.84 -7.29
CA GLU A 107 -8.61 -0.39 -7.23
C GLU A 107 -7.81 -0.02 -5.98
N VAL A 108 -8.26 -0.47 -4.81
CA VAL A 108 -7.55 -0.21 -3.54
C VAL A 108 -6.15 -0.83 -3.53
N LYS A 109 -6.01 -2.06 -4.04
CA LYS A 109 -4.72 -2.75 -4.19
C LYS A 109 -3.79 -1.94 -5.08
N THR A 110 -4.26 -1.47 -6.22
CA THR A 110 -3.47 -0.68 -7.18
C THR A 110 -3.06 0.67 -6.58
N PHE A 111 -3.99 1.38 -5.94
CA PHE A 111 -3.71 2.65 -5.26
C PHE A 111 -2.64 2.50 -4.18
N ARG A 112 -2.72 1.44 -3.37
CA ARG A 112 -1.70 1.13 -2.36
C ARG A 112 -0.35 0.81 -2.99
N GLN A 113 -0.33 -0.06 -3.99
CA GLN A 113 0.94 -0.51 -4.58
C GLN A 113 1.66 0.61 -5.32
N GLN A 114 0.91 1.50 -5.98
CA GLN A 114 1.48 2.51 -6.86
C GLN A 114 1.51 3.88 -6.20
N ALA A 115 0.34 4.47 -5.92
CA ALA A 115 0.26 5.86 -5.45
C ALA A 115 0.86 6.04 -4.05
N ILE A 116 0.54 5.15 -3.11
CA ILE A 116 1.10 5.23 -1.74
C ILE A 116 2.60 4.93 -1.75
N SER A 117 3.05 3.93 -2.51
CA SER A 117 4.47 3.57 -2.61
C SER A 117 5.33 4.69 -3.21
N ASP A 118 4.86 5.32 -4.29
CA ASP A 118 5.53 6.46 -4.92
C ASP A 118 5.62 7.68 -4.00
N THR A 119 4.53 8.01 -3.31
CA THR A 119 4.52 9.11 -2.32
C THR A 119 5.48 8.81 -1.16
N THR A 120 5.49 7.56 -0.67
CA THR A 120 6.42 7.10 0.36
C THR A 120 7.88 7.26 -0.07
N ASN A 121 8.21 6.93 -1.31
CA ASN A 121 9.56 7.11 -1.85
C ASN A 121 9.95 8.59 -1.93
N THR A 122 9.01 9.45 -2.30
CA THR A 122 9.22 10.91 -2.38
C THR A 122 9.54 11.49 -1.01
N VAL A 123 8.74 11.12 0.02
CA VAL A 123 8.99 11.53 1.41
C VAL A 123 10.35 11.04 1.90
N LYS A 124 10.72 9.77 1.61
CA LYS A 124 12.05 9.23 1.97
C LYS A 124 13.20 10.03 1.36
N ILE A 125 13.06 10.45 0.10
CA ILE A 125 14.09 11.29 -0.58
C ILE A 125 14.18 12.66 0.10
N MET A 126 13.04 13.28 0.44
CA MET A 126 13.01 14.55 1.18
C MET A 126 13.65 14.43 2.56
N GLU A 127 13.35 13.37 3.32
CA GLU A 127 13.96 13.11 4.63
C GLU A 127 15.48 12.91 4.54
N GLN A 128 15.94 12.26 3.48
CA GLN A 128 17.36 12.13 3.18
C GLN A 128 17.99 13.51 2.90
N GLY A 129 17.34 14.34 2.08
CA GLY A 129 17.76 15.72 1.83
C GLY A 129 17.83 16.58 3.10
N ARG A 130 16.85 16.42 4.01
CA ARG A 130 16.86 17.06 5.35
C ARG A 130 18.07 16.64 6.16
N THR A 131 18.39 15.36 6.15
CA THR A 131 19.54 14.80 6.89
C THR A 131 20.86 15.31 6.33
N GLU A 132 20.99 15.39 5.02
CA GLU A 132 22.17 15.96 4.34
C GLU A 132 22.36 17.44 4.67
N TYR A 133 21.28 18.23 4.66
CA TYR A 133 21.33 19.65 5.05
C TYR A 133 21.77 19.82 6.51
N ARG A 134 21.21 19.02 7.44
CA ARG A 134 21.63 19.03 8.85
C ARG A 134 23.09 18.64 9.01
N GLY A 135 23.57 17.66 8.26
CA GLY A 135 24.99 17.26 8.24
C GLY A 135 25.90 18.41 7.77
N ALA A 136 25.52 19.11 6.71
CA ALA A 136 26.26 20.27 6.22
C ALA A 136 26.31 21.42 7.23
N LEU A 137 25.21 21.69 7.95
CA LEU A 137 25.17 22.68 9.02
C LEU A 137 26.09 22.32 10.19
N LEU A 138 26.07 21.05 10.61
CA LEU A 138 26.97 20.58 11.67
C LEU A 138 28.44 20.70 11.24
N TRP A 139 28.74 20.36 9.99
CA TRP A 139 30.09 20.54 9.44
C TRP A 139 30.51 22.02 9.42
N MET A 140 29.61 22.92 9.02
CA MET A 140 29.86 24.36 9.04
C MET A 140 30.14 24.88 10.44
N LYS A 141 29.36 24.42 11.43
CA LYS A 141 29.57 24.75 12.85
C LYS A 141 30.97 24.34 13.29
N ASN A 142 31.34 23.07 13.09
CA ASN A 142 32.63 22.56 13.53
C ASN A 142 33.82 23.31 12.87
N VAL A 143 33.74 23.60 11.57
CA VAL A 143 34.79 24.38 10.88
C VAL A 143 34.84 25.83 11.38
N SER A 144 33.72 26.41 11.78
CA SER A 144 33.67 27.77 12.33
C SER A 144 34.29 27.87 13.73
N GLU A 145 34.21 26.82 14.54
CA GLU A 145 34.76 26.80 15.91
C GLU A 145 36.29 26.71 15.92
N GLU A 146 36.88 26.09 14.89
CA GLU A 146 38.33 25.91 14.73
C GLU A 146 38.97 26.97 13.80
N LEU A 147 38.19 27.97 13.34
CA LEU A 147 38.61 28.92 12.32
C LEU A 147 39.55 30.01 12.88
N ASP A 148 40.78 30.03 12.37
CA ASP A 148 41.72 31.14 12.50
C ASP A 148 41.64 32.06 11.25
N PRO A 149 41.19 33.33 11.39
CA PRO A 149 41.02 34.26 10.28
C PRO A 149 42.31 34.59 9.50
N ASP A 150 43.47 34.51 10.14
CA ASP A 150 44.76 34.83 9.52
C ASP A 150 45.32 33.66 8.69
N THR A 151 44.73 32.48 8.84
CA THR A 151 45.08 31.31 8.05
C THR A 151 44.20 31.22 6.78
N TYR A 152 44.68 31.77 5.67
CA TYR A 152 43.99 31.78 4.36
C TYR A 152 43.37 30.43 3.95
N LYS A 153 44.07 29.31 4.18
CA LYS A 153 43.58 27.95 3.84
C LYS A 153 42.31 27.57 4.61
N GLN A 154 42.18 28.00 5.87
CA GLN A 154 41.01 27.69 6.69
C GLN A 154 39.80 28.53 6.26
N LEU A 155 40.04 29.80 5.90
CA LEU A 155 39.01 30.68 5.34
C LEU A 155 38.45 30.12 4.03
N GLU A 156 39.31 29.63 3.13
CA GLU A 156 38.86 29.04 1.86
C GLU A 156 38.05 27.75 2.09
N LYS A 157 38.48 26.89 3.04
CA LYS A 157 37.72 25.72 3.47
C LYS A 157 36.33 26.12 4.00
N PHE A 158 36.25 27.16 4.83
CA PHE A 158 34.99 27.65 5.37
C PHE A 158 34.04 28.13 4.26
N ARG A 159 34.55 28.87 3.26
CA ARG A 159 33.77 29.29 2.07
C ARG A 159 33.23 28.09 1.29
N CYS A 160 34.03 27.04 1.11
CA CYS A 160 33.59 25.80 0.49
C CYS A 160 32.44 25.13 1.27
N VAL A 161 32.55 25.07 2.60
CA VAL A 161 31.48 24.51 3.44
C VAL A 161 30.19 25.34 3.34
N GLN A 162 30.29 26.67 3.37
CA GLN A 162 29.13 27.55 3.20
C GLN A 162 28.43 27.31 1.85
N ALA A 163 29.18 27.15 0.77
CA ALA A 163 28.62 26.85 -0.55
C ALA A 163 27.85 25.51 -0.53
N GLN A 164 28.40 24.48 0.13
CA GLN A 164 27.75 23.19 0.29
C GLN A 164 26.46 23.28 1.14
N VAL A 165 26.45 24.08 2.21
CA VAL A 165 25.25 24.35 3.02
C VAL A 165 24.14 24.98 2.18
N ARG A 166 24.47 26.02 1.39
CA ARG A 166 23.49 26.69 0.51
C ARG A 166 22.91 25.71 -0.51
N LYS A 167 23.75 24.88 -1.12
CA LYS A 167 23.33 23.84 -2.08
C LYS A 167 22.41 22.80 -1.44
N ALA A 168 22.78 22.28 -0.26
CA ALA A 168 21.99 21.29 0.46
C ALA A 168 20.63 21.87 0.89
N LYS A 169 20.60 23.13 1.36
CA LYS A 169 19.37 23.83 1.72
C LYS A 169 18.43 23.98 0.52
N ALA A 170 18.94 24.46 -0.61
CA ALA A 170 18.14 24.61 -1.82
C ALA A 170 17.54 23.27 -2.31
N SER A 171 18.32 22.19 -2.25
CA SER A 171 17.85 20.84 -2.56
C SER A 171 16.74 20.38 -1.61
N PHE A 172 16.94 20.56 -0.29
CA PHE A 172 15.95 20.21 0.73
C PHE A 172 14.65 21.00 0.58
N ASP A 173 14.73 22.32 0.38
CA ASP A 173 13.56 23.19 0.24
C ASP A 173 12.71 22.77 -0.97
N ARG A 174 13.36 22.40 -2.09
CA ARG A 174 12.66 21.87 -3.27
C ARG A 174 11.97 20.53 -2.96
N LEU A 175 12.68 19.58 -2.37
CA LEU A 175 12.13 18.25 -2.03
C LEU A 175 10.97 18.34 -1.03
N LYS A 176 10.99 19.33 -0.14
CA LYS A 176 9.91 19.62 0.80
C LYS A 176 8.63 19.99 0.05
N VAL A 177 8.72 20.92 -0.89
CA VAL A 177 7.57 21.34 -1.73
C VAL A 177 7.06 20.17 -2.57
N ASP A 178 7.95 19.44 -3.24
CA ASP A 178 7.60 18.25 -4.06
C ASP A 178 6.83 17.23 -3.22
N SER A 179 7.26 17.00 -1.96
CA SER A 179 6.61 16.04 -1.06
C SER A 179 5.21 16.49 -0.62
N MET A 180 5.05 17.78 -0.29
CA MET A 180 3.76 18.34 0.10
C MET A 180 2.74 18.21 -1.04
N GLN A 181 3.12 18.65 -2.24
CA GLN A 181 2.26 18.58 -3.42
C GLN A 181 1.86 17.13 -3.76
N LYS A 182 2.77 16.16 -3.63
CA LYS A 182 2.41 14.75 -3.83
C LYS A 182 1.45 14.21 -2.78
N ILE A 183 1.58 14.63 -1.52
CA ILE A 183 0.65 14.23 -0.46
C ILE A 183 -0.75 14.78 -0.72
N ASP A 184 -0.85 16.03 -1.15
CA ASP A 184 -2.13 16.65 -1.51
C ASP A 184 -2.77 15.94 -2.71
N LEU A 185 -1.98 15.64 -3.75
CA LEU A 185 -2.45 14.87 -4.90
C LEU A 185 -2.87 13.44 -4.52
N LEU A 186 -2.15 12.77 -3.61
CA LEU A 186 -2.50 11.45 -3.11
C LEU A 186 -3.85 11.48 -2.39
N ALA A 187 -4.11 12.51 -1.57
CA ALA A 187 -5.37 12.69 -0.87
C ALA A 187 -6.53 12.89 -1.86
N ALA A 188 -6.36 13.77 -2.86
CA ALA A 188 -7.36 14.01 -3.91
C ALA A 188 -7.62 12.74 -4.73
N SER A 189 -6.57 12.04 -5.15
CA SER A 189 -6.67 10.80 -5.92
C SER A 189 -7.39 9.69 -5.14
N ARG A 190 -7.15 9.57 -3.83
CA ARG A 190 -7.87 8.63 -2.96
C ARG A 190 -9.37 8.93 -2.94
N CYS A 191 -9.73 10.19 -2.75
CA CYS A 191 -11.14 10.62 -2.73
C CYS A 191 -11.82 10.30 -4.06
N ASN A 192 -11.18 10.62 -5.18
CA ASN A 192 -11.71 10.33 -6.52
C ASN A 192 -11.88 8.82 -6.78
N MET A 193 -10.88 8.01 -6.41
CA MET A 193 -10.97 6.55 -6.55
C MET A 193 -12.17 6.00 -5.75
N LEU A 194 -12.29 6.39 -4.48
CA LEU A 194 -13.34 5.89 -3.60
C LEU A 194 -14.73 6.39 -4.02
N SER A 195 -14.86 7.65 -4.45
CA SER A 195 -16.14 8.20 -4.90
C SER A 195 -16.71 7.47 -6.12
N HIS A 196 -15.85 6.96 -7.00
CA HIS A 196 -16.31 6.18 -8.16
C HIS A 196 -16.54 4.72 -7.84
N VAL A 197 -15.61 4.06 -7.15
CA VAL A 197 -15.66 2.60 -6.99
C VAL A 197 -16.69 2.15 -5.95
N LEU A 198 -16.92 2.95 -4.89
CA LEU A 198 -17.85 2.58 -3.83
C LEU A 198 -19.31 2.70 -4.28
N VAL A 199 -19.64 3.64 -5.16
CA VAL A 199 -21.02 3.84 -5.63
C VAL A 199 -21.53 2.60 -6.36
N GLY A 200 -20.71 2.02 -7.26
CA GLY A 200 -21.09 0.79 -7.96
C GLY A 200 -21.30 -0.39 -7.02
N TYR A 201 -20.43 -0.53 -6.02
CA TYR A 201 -20.56 -1.57 -5.00
C TYR A 201 -21.81 -1.39 -4.13
N GLN A 202 -22.04 -0.17 -3.62
CA GLN A 202 -23.20 0.16 -2.78
C GLN A 202 -24.52 -0.10 -3.51
N ASN A 203 -24.65 0.36 -4.77
CA ASN A 203 -25.86 0.14 -5.56
C ASN A 203 -26.15 -1.35 -5.77
N THR A 204 -25.10 -2.14 -6.03
CA THR A 204 -25.25 -3.60 -6.22
C THR A 204 -25.59 -4.29 -4.91
N LEU A 205 -25.00 -3.86 -3.79
CA LEU A 205 -25.31 -4.38 -2.46
C LEU A 205 -26.75 -4.08 -2.04
N LEU A 206 -27.25 -2.87 -2.30
CA LEU A 206 -28.65 -2.52 -2.05
C LEU A 206 -29.59 -3.39 -2.88
N THR A 207 -29.31 -3.54 -4.19
CA THR A 207 -30.08 -4.41 -5.08
C THR A 207 -30.08 -5.86 -4.60
N PHE A 208 -28.95 -6.35 -4.10
CA PHE A 208 -28.84 -7.69 -3.51
C PHE A 208 -29.78 -7.82 -2.31
N LEU A 209 -29.68 -6.91 -1.34
CA LEU A 209 -30.50 -6.93 -0.13
C LEU A 209 -32.00 -6.88 -0.45
N GLU A 210 -32.42 -5.97 -1.33
CA GLU A 210 -33.81 -5.83 -1.77
C GLU A 210 -34.34 -7.14 -2.35
N LYS A 211 -33.60 -7.76 -3.28
CA LYS A 211 -34.01 -9.00 -3.96
C LYS A 211 -34.00 -10.22 -3.05
N THR A 212 -33.17 -10.26 -2.03
CA THR A 212 -33.14 -11.38 -1.07
C THR A 212 -34.11 -11.24 0.10
N SER A 213 -34.68 -10.06 0.29
CA SER A 213 -35.66 -9.79 1.36
C SER A 213 -37.10 -10.14 1.00
N GLN A 214 -37.37 -10.41 -0.29
CA GLN A 214 -38.67 -10.78 -0.85
C GLN A 214 -38.82 -12.30 -0.95
#